data_AF-B1VEB5-F1
#
_entry.id   AF-B1VEB5-F1
#
_cell.length_a   1.000
_cell.length_b   1.000
_cell.length_c   1.000
_cell.angle_alpha   90.00
_cell.angle_beta   90.00
_cell.angle_gamma   90.00
#
_symmetry.space_group_name_H-M   'P 1'
#
loop_
_entity.id
_entity.type
_entity.pdbx_description
1 polymer ?
#
loop_
_entity_poly.entity_id
_entity_poly.type
_entity_poly.pdbx_seq_one_letter_code
_entity_poly.pdbx_strand_id
1 'polypeptide(L)'
;MKELFNAHIRVPVQRPNYLGSEYWNAIDLEHQRLLRAHEANDLGEVVGQCKALVESISRVTLELDGRPAASDDSFDKIVKNAHNLLVDQRTEGNSVDSAGRTAATQILKLVSSLGPYRNSKGSGHGRAFIPEILNDTAGLITVSSLVWVHWALPRVGKFAYGRPEALIRDLILERATFHRNSLIERIQDAELPKMDPKHQREVGVAVARRAMQETFIVQQEGVESCARSVSLKFWTEQYRLGVATGLFRDKSGELTVNKWGVEHALLVLNPVENIASEVGEIDRLLLRSWSPTEPFLNRGENIELAEVFNLAEASHKGDDLRAIQTLRETLGVPPF
;
A
#
# COMPACT_ATOMS: atom_id res chain seq x y z
N MET A 1 -9.59 35.56 20.21
CA MET A 1 -10.10 34.29 19.66
C MET A 1 -10.47 34.39 18.18
N LYS A 2 -11.26 35.37 17.74
CA LYS A 2 -11.61 35.56 16.30
C LYS A 2 -10.39 35.68 15.36
N GLU A 3 -9.33 36.39 15.79
CA GLU A 3 -8.07 36.49 15.04
C GLU A 3 -7.26 35.19 15.03
N LEU A 4 -7.23 34.46 16.15
CA LEU A 4 -6.61 33.12 16.25
C LEU A 4 -7.31 32.10 15.35
N PHE A 5 -8.65 32.12 15.34
CA PHE A 5 -9.49 31.30 14.47
C PHE A 5 -9.20 31.56 12.99
N ASN A 6 -9.16 32.82 12.58
CA ASN A 6 -8.83 33.21 11.20
C ASN A 6 -7.37 32.89 10.83
N ALA A 7 -6.43 32.94 11.78
CA ALA A 7 -5.04 32.61 11.53
C ALA A 7 -4.82 31.09 11.33
N HIS A 8 -5.52 30.24 12.10
CA HIS A 8 -5.30 28.79 12.06
C HIS A 8 -5.95 28.14 10.84
N ILE A 9 -7.14 28.59 10.43
CA ILE A 9 -7.81 28.03 9.25
C ILE A 9 -7.06 28.32 7.93
N ARG A 10 -6.16 29.32 7.95
CA ARG A 10 -5.33 29.68 6.81
C ARG A 10 -4.06 28.85 6.68
N VAL A 11 -3.75 27.99 7.66
CA VAL A 11 -2.62 27.07 7.54
C VAL A 11 -2.99 26.02 6.49
N PRO A 12 -2.27 25.94 5.35
CA PRO A 12 -2.66 25.07 4.27
C PRO A 12 -2.55 23.60 4.67
N VAL A 13 -3.62 22.85 4.41
CA VAL A 13 -3.60 21.39 4.45
C VAL A 13 -2.99 20.89 3.15
N GLN A 14 -1.82 20.25 3.22
CA GLN A 14 -1.09 19.75 2.07
C GLN A 14 -1.27 18.24 1.89
N ARG A 15 -1.30 17.79 0.63
CA ARG A 15 -1.34 16.37 0.31
C ARG A 15 -0.08 15.68 0.83
N PRO A 16 -0.21 14.65 1.70
CA PRO A 16 0.93 13.86 2.11
C PRO A 16 1.54 13.11 0.93
N ASN A 17 2.87 12.93 0.95
CA ASN A 17 3.56 12.06 -0.01
C ASN A 17 2.96 10.64 0.03
N TYR A 18 2.98 9.95 -1.11
CA TYR A 18 2.50 8.56 -1.29
C TYR A 18 1.00 8.31 -1.09
N LEU A 19 0.23 9.29 -0.59
CA LEU A 19 -1.22 9.18 -0.50
C LEU A 19 -1.84 9.23 -1.90
N GLY A 20 -2.69 8.25 -2.23
CA GLY A 20 -3.41 8.20 -3.52
C GLY A 20 -4.30 9.41 -3.77
N SER A 21 -4.55 9.73 -5.05
CA SER A 21 -5.37 10.90 -5.44
C SER A 21 -6.80 10.76 -4.95
N GLU A 22 -7.39 9.57 -5.02
CA GLU A 22 -8.75 9.30 -4.54
C GLU A 22 -8.91 9.59 -3.04
N TYR A 23 -7.97 9.09 -2.23
CA TYR A 23 -7.94 9.37 -0.80
C TYR A 23 -7.71 10.85 -0.49
N TRP A 24 -6.83 11.51 -1.24
CA TRP A 24 -6.61 12.95 -1.08
C TRP A 24 -7.86 13.75 -1.44
N ASN A 25 -8.54 13.42 -2.54
CA ASN A 25 -9.75 14.12 -2.97
C ASN A 25 -10.86 14.03 -1.91
N ALA A 26 -10.99 12.89 -1.22
CA ALA A 26 -11.93 12.74 -0.11
C ALA A 26 -11.59 13.63 1.11
N ILE A 27 -10.30 13.82 1.41
CA ILE A 27 -9.85 14.69 2.49
C ILE A 27 -10.00 16.17 2.10
N ASP A 28 -9.54 16.53 0.90
CA ASP A 28 -9.60 17.90 0.39
C ASP A 28 -11.05 18.37 0.25
N LEU A 29 -11.98 17.52 -0.18
CA LEU A 29 -13.41 17.86 -0.23
C LEU A 29 -13.94 18.35 1.13
N GLU A 30 -13.65 17.63 2.23
CA GLU A 30 -14.10 18.04 3.56
C GLU A 30 -13.36 19.29 4.06
N HIS A 31 -12.09 19.45 3.69
CA HIS A 31 -11.34 20.68 3.97
C HIS A 31 -11.94 21.90 3.23
N GLN A 32 -12.28 21.77 1.94
CA GLN A 32 -12.96 22.82 1.17
C GLN A 32 -14.36 23.14 1.72
N ARG A 33 -15.07 22.14 2.26
CA ARG A 33 -16.36 22.38 2.96
C ARG A 33 -16.17 23.16 4.26
N LEU A 34 -15.13 22.85 5.04
CA LEU A 34 -14.78 23.60 6.25
C LEU A 34 -14.45 25.07 5.91
N LEU A 35 -13.67 25.32 4.86
CA LEU A 35 -13.33 26.68 4.42
C LEU A 35 -14.58 27.47 4.02
N ARG A 36 -15.48 26.87 3.23
CA ARG A 36 -16.75 27.51 2.85
C ARG A 36 -17.65 27.82 4.05
N ALA A 37 -17.75 26.89 5.01
CA ALA A 37 -18.52 27.10 6.23
C ALA A 37 -17.98 28.27 7.06
N HIS A 38 -16.65 28.38 7.13
CA HIS A 38 -15.98 29.49 7.78
C HIS A 38 -16.22 30.82 7.08
N GLU A 39 -16.09 30.87 5.75
CA GLU A 39 -16.37 32.07 4.94
C GLU A 39 -17.82 32.55 5.11
N ALA A 40 -18.77 31.61 5.23
CA ALA A 40 -20.17 31.90 5.49
C ALA A 40 -20.47 32.31 6.95
N ASN A 41 -19.49 32.26 7.86
CA ASN A 41 -19.68 32.39 9.31
C ASN A 41 -20.74 31.43 9.89
N ASP A 42 -20.92 30.25 9.28
CA ASP A 42 -21.84 29.23 9.77
C ASP A 42 -21.12 28.38 10.83
N LEU A 43 -21.27 28.77 12.11
CA LEU A 43 -20.61 28.11 13.23
C LEU A 43 -21.07 26.66 13.40
N GLY A 44 -22.33 26.34 13.07
CA GLY A 44 -22.87 24.99 13.17
C GLY A 44 -22.26 24.06 12.13
N GLU A 45 -22.11 24.57 10.91
CA GLU A 45 -21.47 23.86 9.82
C GLU A 45 -19.95 23.74 10.02
N VAL A 46 -19.27 24.78 10.54
CA VAL A 46 -17.84 24.71 10.90
C VAL A 46 -17.57 23.54 11.84
N VAL A 47 -18.36 23.40 12.91
CA VAL A 47 -18.24 22.28 13.85
C VAL A 47 -18.52 20.94 13.17
N GLY A 48 -19.52 20.88 12.29
CA GLY A 48 -19.84 19.69 11.50
C GLY A 48 -18.68 19.25 10.61
N GLN A 49 -18.09 20.20 9.88
CA GLN A 49 -17.00 19.97 8.94
C GLN A 49 -15.66 19.68 9.61
N CYS A 50 -15.41 20.22 10.81
CA CYS A 50 -14.29 19.80 11.64
C CYS A 50 -14.33 18.30 11.95
N LYS A 51 -15.51 17.79 12.34
CA LYS A 51 -15.71 16.34 12.56
C LYS A 51 -15.53 15.56 11.26
N ALA A 52 -16.16 16.02 10.17
CA ALA A 52 -16.10 15.33 8.87
C ALA A 52 -14.66 15.21 8.35
N LEU A 53 -13.85 16.27 8.47
CA LEU A 53 -12.44 16.27 8.07
C LEU A 53 -11.61 15.28 8.88
N VAL A 54 -11.72 15.31 10.21
CA VAL A 54 -11.02 14.36 11.10
C VAL A 54 -11.46 12.92 10.80
N GLU A 55 -12.76 12.69 10.60
CA GLU A 55 -13.31 11.38 10.29
C GLU A 55 -12.83 10.88 8.93
N SER A 56 -12.77 11.74 7.91
CA SER A 56 -12.28 11.43 6.57
C SER A 56 -10.82 10.95 6.61
N ILE A 57 -9.93 11.69 7.26
CA ILE A 57 -8.52 11.29 7.43
C ILE A 57 -8.40 9.96 8.20
N SER A 58 -9.24 9.78 9.23
CA SER A 58 -9.23 8.55 10.03
C SER A 58 -9.70 7.34 9.23
N ARG A 59 -10.77 7.48 8.42
CA ARG A 59 -11.27 6.43 7.54
C ARG A 59 -10.26 6.08 6.46
N VAL A 60 -9.62 7.08 5.83
CA VAL A 60 -8.50 6.85 4.89
C VAL A 60 -7.37 6.07 5.56
N THR A 61 -7.02 6.39 6.80
CA THR A 61 -5.97 5.66 7.54
C THR A 61 -6.35 4.19 7.76
N LEU A 62 -7.61 3.92 8.09
CA LEU A 62 -8.13 2.56 8.31
C LEU A 62 -8.27 1.76 7.01
N GLU A 63 -8.65 2.43 5.92
CA GLU A 63 -8.68 1.86 4.57
C GLU A 63 -7.28 1.42 4.14
N LEU A 64 -6.29 2.30 4.31
CA LEU A 64 -4.88 1.99 4.04
C LEU A 64 -4.37 0.83 4.88
N ASP A 65 -4.89 0.64 6.09
CA ASP A 65 -4.53 -0.49 6.96
C ASP A 65 -5.20 -1.82 6.53
N GLY A 66 -6.06 -1.81 5.51
CA GLY A 66 -6.83 -2.98 5.06
C GLY A 66 -7.98 -3.36 5.99
N ARG A 67 -8.32 -2.49 6.94
CA ARG A 67 -9.39 -2.68 7.94
C ARG A 67 -10.33 -1.49 7.93
N PRO A 68 -11.10 -1.28 6.85
CA PRO A 68 -11.97 -0.13 6.71
C PRO A 68 -12.98 -0.05 7.86
N ALA A 69 -13.26 1.17 8.31
CA ALA A 69 -14.29 1.40 9.32
C ALA A 69 -15.67 1.00 8.79
N ALA A 70 -16.48 0.34 9.62
CA ALA A 70 -17.85 0.03 9.27
C ALA A 70 -18.69 1.32 9.14
N SER A 71 -19.83 1.24 8.46
CA SER A 71 -20.73 2.38 8.26
C SER A 71 -21.35 2.87 9.58
N ASP A 72 -21.51 1.98 10.56
CA ASP A 72 -22.11 2.23 11.87
C ASP A 72 -21.07 2.46 12.99
N ASP A 73 -19.77 2.40 12.66
CA ASP A 73 -18.72 2.67 13.63
C ASP A 73 -18.81 4.10 14.17
N SER A 74 -18.68 4.24 15.49
CA SER A 74 -18.71 5.55 16.14
C SER A 74 -17.48 6.38 15.79
N PHE A 75 -17.66 7.70 15.71
CA PHE A 75 -16.57 8.64 15.47
C PHE A 75 -15.38 8.41 16.41
N ASP A 76 -15.63 8.26 17.72
CA ASP A 76 -14.57 8.07 18.71
C ASP A 76 -13.78 6.78 18.47
N LYS A 77 -14.46 5.70 18.06
CA LYS A 77 -13.82 4.43 17.71
C LYS A 77 -12.93 4.59 16.47
N ILE A 78 -13.44 5.23 15.43
CA ILE A 78 -12.73 5.46 14.15
C ILE A 78 -11.46 6.29 14.40
N VAL A 79 -11.59 7.44 15.06
CA VAL A 79 -10.46 8.35 15.32
C VAL A 79 -9.43 7.72 16.23
N LYS A 80 -9.86 7.00 17.28
CA LYS A 80 -8.94 6.32 18.20
C LYS A 80 -8.15 5.22 17.50
N ASN A 81 -8.79 4.41 16.67
CA ASN A 81 -8.10 3.34 15.93
C ASN A 81 -7.08 3.92 14.93
N ALA A 82 -7.48 4.94 14.17
CA ALA A 82 -6.56 5.64 13.27
C ALA A 82 -5.39 6.27 14.03
N HIS A 83 -5.65 6.97 15.13
CA HIS A 83 -4.61 7.58 15.96
C HIS A 83 -3.59 6.56 16.48
N ASN A 84 -4.05 5.40 16.93
CA ASN A 84 -3.17 4.33 17.41
C ASN A 84 -2.25 3.82 16.29
N LEU A 85 -2.77 3.64 15.08
CA LEU A 85 -1.94 3.28 13.92
C LEU A 85 -0.90 4.36 13.62
N LEU A 86 -1.26 5.64 13.71
CA LEU A 86 -0.35 6.75 13.39
C LEU A 86 0.69 7.03 14.47
N VAL A 87 0.37 6.81 15.76
CA VAL A 87 1.30 7.05 16.88
C VAL A 87 2.33 5.92 17.03
N ASP A 88 1.97 4.70 16.60
CA ASP A 88 2.82 3.52 16.67
C ASP A 88 3.83 3.40 15.53
N GLN A 89 3.77 4.30 14.54
CA GLN A 89 4.72 4.30 13.44
C GLN A 89 6.14 4.61 13.89
N ARG A 90 7.09 3.82 13.38
CA ARG A 90 8.53 4.12 13.42
C ARG A 90 8.82 5.21 12.41
N THR A 91 8.78 6.47 12.83
CA THR A 91 9.21 7.57 11.98
C THR A 91 10.74 7.63 11.97
N GLU A 92 11.38 7.20 10.88
CA GLU A 92 12.85 7.35 10.66
C GLU A 92 13.70 6.51 11.63
N GLY A 93 13.28 5.26 11.89
CA GLY A 93 13.97 4.40 12.85
C GLY A 93 13.76 4.78 14.32
N ASN A 94 13.08 5.91 14.59
CA ASN A 94 12.75 6.38 15.93
C ASN A 94 11.24 6.18 16.19
N SER A 95 10.91 5.44 17.24
CA SER A 95 9.58 5.55 17.84
C SER A 95 9.42 6.97 18.39
N VAL A 96 8.22 7.54 18.27
CA VAL A 96 7.89 8.76 19.04
C VAL A 96 8.25 8.49 20.50
N ASP A 97 9.09 9.36 21.09
CA ASP A 97 9.51 9.21 22.48
C ASP A 97 8.30 9.33 23.44
N SER A 98 8.51 8.99 24.71
CA SER A 98 7.43 8.98 25.70
C SER A 98 6.73 10.35 25.83
N ALA A 99 7.47 11.45 25.68
CA ALA A 99 6.95 12.81 25.72
C ALA A 99 6.07 13.11 24.48
N GLY A 100 6.54 12.78 23.28
CA GLY A 100 5.80 12.97 22.04
C GLY A 100 4.54 12.11 21.97
N ARG A 101 4.57 10.86 22.49
CA ARG A 101 3.38 10.00 22.60
C ARG A 101 2.35 10.60 23.57
N THR A 102 2.84 11.18 24.67
CA THR A 102 1.99 11.89 25.63
C THR A 102 1.32 13.09 24.96
N ALA A 103 2.07 13.92 24.22
CA ALA A 103 1.51 15.05 23.49
C ALA A 103 0.47 14.60 22.45
N ALA A 104 0.76 13.57 21.65
CA ALA A 104 -0.19 12.98 20.69
C ALA A 104 -1.48 12.52 21.37
N THR A 105 -1.36 11.85 22.52
CA THR A 105 -2.52 11.40 23.31
C THR A 105 -3.38 12.57 23.80
N GLN A 106 -2.78 13.72 24.15
CA GLN A 106 -3.56 14.90 24.52
C GLN A 106 -4.29 15.51 23.32
N ILE A 107 -3.66 15.53 22.14
CA ILE A 107 -4.30 15.97 20.90
C ILE A 107 -5.50 15.06 20.57
N LEU A 108 -5.37 13.74 20.74
CA LEU A 108 -6.49 12.80 20.58
C LEU A 108 -7.66 13.15 21.51
N LYS A 109 -7.38 13.40 22.80
CA LYS A 109 -8.43 13.76 23.77
C LYS A 109 -9.18 15.03 23.38
N LEU A 110 -8.47 16.04 22.85
CA LEU A 110 -9.10 17.28 22.37
C LEU A 110 -10.07 16.98 21.23
N VAL A 111 -9.68 16.16 20.26
CA VAL A 111 -10.50 15.83 19.09
C VAL A 111 -11.64 14.87 19.42
N SER A 112 -11.47 13.93 20.36
CA SER A 112 -12.57 13.08 20.84
C SER A 112 -13.71 13.87 21.48
N SER A 113 -13.49 15.13 21.91
CA SER A 113 -14.57 15.98 22.39
C SER A 113 -15.55 16.44 21.30
N LEU A 114 -15.19 16.31 20.02
CA LEU A 114 -16.02 16.71 18.87
C LEU A 114 -17.31 15.88 18.76
N GLY A 115 -17.25 14.58 19.02
CA GLY A 115 -18.39 13.68 18.93
C GLY A 115 -19.53 14.11 19.86
N PRO A 116 -19.29 14.18 21.19
CA PRO A 116 -20.25 14.70 22.16
C PRO A 116 -20.71 16.13 21.86
N TYR A 117 -19.81 17.02 21.39
CA TYR A 117 -20.18 18.39 21.09
C TYR A 117 -21.09 18.49 19.86
N ARG A 118 -20.79 17.81 18.75
CA ARG A 118 -21.71 17.73 17.59
C ARG A 118 -23.04 17.12 18.00
N ASN A 119 -23.01 16.03 18.75
CA ASN A 119 -24.24 15.33 19.17
C ASN A 119 -25.12 16.17 20.09
N SER A 120 -24.56 17.15 20.80
CA SER A 120 -25.33 18.06 21.68
C SER A 120 -25.68 19.39 21.02
N LYS A 121 -24.83 19.91 20.10
CA LYS A 121 -24.88 21.29 19.60
C LYS A 121 -24.65 21.48 18.08
N GLY A 122 -24.29 20.45 17.30
CA GLY A 122 -23.89 20.60 15.88
C GLY A 122 -25.04 20.73 14.86
N SER A 123 -24.71 21.27 13.67
CA SER A 123 -25.43 21.55 12.38
C SER A 123 -26.97 21.68 12.29
N GLY A 124 -27.74 21.49 13.37
CA GLY A 124 -29.20 21.60 13.37
C GLY A 124 -29.95 20.53 12.55
N HIS A 125 -29.28 19.66 11.80
CA HIS A 125 -29.94 18.63 10.98
C HIS A 125 -30.84 17.71 11.83
N GLY A 126 -32.14 17.76 11.56
CA GLY A 126 -33.16 16.97 12.25
C GLY A 126 -33.59 17.50 13.62
N ARG A 127 -33.20 18.73 14.01
CA ARG A 127 -33.61 19.32 15.29
C ARG A 127 -34.75 20.32 15.13
N ALA A 128 -35.63 20.34 16.13
CA ALA A 128 -36.73 21.30 16.22
C ALA A 128 -36.27 22.75 16.46
N PHE A 129 -35.00 22.97 16.81
CA PHE A 129 -34.40 24.30 16.97
C PHE A 129 -32.90 24.28 16.67
N ILE A 130 -32.36 25.44 16.28
CA ILE A 130 -30.94 25.66 16.01
C ILE A 130 -30.24 25.88 17.36
N PRO A 131 -29.26 25.04 17.76
CA PRO A 131 -28.50 25.26 18.99
C PRO A 131 -27.65 26.53 18.89
N GLU A 132 -27.63 27.34 19.95
CA GLU A 132 -26.70 28.47 20.04
C GLU A 132 -25.26 27.94 20.21
N ILE A 133 -24.37 28.35 19.32
CA ILE A 133 -22.94 28.04 19.33
C ILE A 133 -22.18 29.34 19.50
N LEU A 134 -21.40 29.44 20.58
CA LEU A 134 -20.55 30.60 20.82
C LEU A 134 -19.34 30.57 19.88
N ASN A 135 -18.94 31.74 19.39
CA ASN A 135 -17.75 31.91 18.54
C ASN A 135 -16.49 31.29 19.18
N ASP A 136 -16.31 31.46 20.49
CA ASP A 136 -15.14 30.93 21.19
C ASP A 136 -15.14 29.39 21.21
N THR A 137 -16.32 28.76 21.32
CA THR A 137 -16.43 27.31 21.28
C THR A 137 -16.15 26.76 19.90
N ALA A 138 -16.72 27.37 18.84
CA ALA A 138 -16.42 27.00 17.46
C ALA A 138 -14.94 27.19 17.14
N GLY A 139 -14.33 28.27 17.62
CA GLY A 139 -12.90 28.52 17.50
C GLY A 139 -12.05 27.45 18.17
N LEU A 140 -12.35 27.08 19.41
CA LEU A 140 -11.63 26.03 20.16
C LEU A 140 -11.72 24.66 19.46
N ILE A 141 -12.90 24.30 18.96
CA ILE A 141 -13.14 23.07 18.20
C ILE A 141 -12.31 23.03 16.93
N THR A 142 -12.29 24.14 16.20
CA THR A 142 -11.55 24.26 14.94
C THR A 142 -10.06 24.13 15.17
N VAL A 143 -9.51 24.84 16.17
CA VAL A 143 -8.09 24.75 16.51
C VAL A 143 -7.72 23.33 16.94
N SER A 144 -8.54 22.70 17.80
CA SER A 144 -8.33 21.32 18.24
C SER A 144 -8.29 20.34 17.08
N SER A 145 -9.21 20.50 16.12
CA SER A 145 -9.30 19.65 14.93
C SER A 145 -8.10 19.86 14.02
N LEU A 146 -7.73 21.11 13.71
CA LEU A 146 -6.61 21.41 12.83
C LEU A 146 -5.26 20.97 13.42
N VAL A 147 -5.06 21.10 14.74
CA VAL A 147 -3.86 20.57 15.40
C VAL A 147 -3.71 19.05 15.16
N TRP A 148 -4.80 18.30 15.29
CA TRP A 148 -4.77 16.86 14.98
C TRP A 148 -4.58 16.59 13.49
N VAL A 149 -5.24 17.33 12.59
CA VAL A 149 -5.07 17.20 11.13
C VAL A 149 -3.62 17.39 10.72
N HIS A 150 -2.97 18.47 11.20
CA HIS A 150 -1.57 18.75 10.90
C HIS A 150 -0.60 17.74 11.55
N TRP A 151 -0.97 17.16 12.70
CA TRP A 151 -0.21 16.08 13.30
C TRP A 151 -0.38 14.76 12.53
N ALA A 152 -1.59 14.44 12.07
CA ALA A 152 -1.94 13.16 11.46
C ALA A 152 -1.46 13.06 10.01
N LEU A 153 -1.68 14.10 9.18
CA LEU A 153 -1.45 14.02 7.73
C LEU A 153 -0.01 13.62 7.34
N PRO A 154 1.06 14.21 7.90
CA PRO A 154 2.43 13.76 7.60
C PRO A 154 2.65 12.28 7.94
N ARG A 155 2.02 11.79 9.03
CA ARG A 155 2.07 10.39 9.46
C ARG A 155 1.24 9.50 8.56
N VAL A 156 0.12 9.97 8.01
CA VAL A 156 -0.63 9.25 6.97
C VAL A 156 0.22 9.07 5.72
N GLY A 157 0.97 10.09 5.31
CA GLY A 157 1.88 9.96 4.16
C GLY A 157 2.97 8.91 4.40
N LYS A 158 3.56 8.90 5.59
CA LYS A 158 4.51 7.84 5.96
C LYS A 158 3.85 6.48 6.11
N PHE A 159 2.64 6.41 6.65
CA PHE A 159 1.87 5.17 6.72
C PHE A 159 1.69 4.57 5.33
N ALA A 160 1.24 5.42 4.40
CA ALA A 160 0.97 5.08 3.01
C ALA A 160 2.23 4.63 2.27
N TYR A 161 3.43 5.12 2.63
CA TYR A 161 4.70 4.72 2.02
C TYR A 161 4.86 3.20 1.97
N GLY A 162 4.59 2.52 3.09
CA GLY A 162 4.68 1.07 3.19
C GLY A 162 3.47 0.33 2.65
N ARG A 163 2.33 0.96 2.34
CA ARG A 163 1.12 0.19 2.01
C ARG A 163 1.19 -0.48 0.62
N PRO A 164 0.65 -1.70 0.45
CA PRO A 164 0.70 -2.44 -0.81
C PRO A 164 0.23 -1.63 -2.01
N GLU A 165 -0.88 -0.91 -1.89
CA GLU A 165 -1.50 -0.18 -2.99
C GLU A 165 -0.62 0.97 -3.46
N ALA A 166 0.01 1.68 -2.52
CA ALA A 166 0.97 2.72 -2.85
C ALA A 166 2.21 2.12 -3.53
N LEU A 167 2.70 0.97 -3.03
CA LEU A 167 3.85 0.28 -3.59
C LEU A 167 3.60 -0.20 -5.02
N ILE A 168 2.45 -0.85 -5.24
CA ILE A 168 2.03 -1.30 -6.56
C ILE A 168 1.85 -0.12 -7.51
N ARG A 169 1.20 0.97 -7.06
CA ARG A 169 1.04 2.19 -7.86
C ARG A 169 2.38 2.77 -8.29
N ASP A 170 3.33 2.90 -7.38
CA ASP A 170 4.63 3.50 -7.69
C ASP A 170 5.50 2.57 -8.56
N LEU A 171 5.37 1.25 -8.41
CA LEU A 171 6.04 0.25 -9.26
C LEU A 171 5.50 0.25 -10.70
N ILE A 172 4.17 0.36 -10.88
CA ILE A 172 3.52 0.12 -12.16
C ILE A 172 2.97 1.38 -12.82
N LEU A 173 2.19 2.17 -12.06
CA LEU A 173 1.41 3.30 -12.60
C LEU A 173 2.26 4.57 -12.71
N GLU A 174 2.90 5.00 -11.61
CA GLU A 174 3.66 6.25 -11.55
C GLU A 174 5.15 6.06 -11.95
N ARG A 175 5.61 4.81 -12.00
CA ARG A 175 7.00 4.44 -12.36
C ARG A 175 8.04 5.24 -11.58
N ALA A 176 7.86 5.30 -10.27
CA ALA A 176 8.75 6.02 -9.37
C ALA A 176 10.21 5.56 -9.55
N THR A 177 11.13 6.49 -9.27
CA THR A 177 12.56 6.18 -9.25
C THR A 177 12.88 5.51 -7.92
N PHE A 178 13.43 4.30 -7.98
CA PHE A 178 13.93 3.58 -6.82
C PHE A 178 15.44 3.77 -6.71
N HIS A 179 15.90 4.14 -5.53
CA HIS A 179 17.31 4.19 -5.17
C HIS A 179 17.69 2.94 -4.38
N ARG A 180 19.00 2.72 -4.20
CA ARG A 180 19.50 1.62 -3.38
C ARG A 180 18.85 1.62 -2.00
N ASN A 181 18.43 0.44 -1.56
CA ASN A 181 17.68 0.10 -0.35
C ASN A 181 16.23 0.63 -0.28
N SER A 182 15.80 1.50 -1.19
CA SER A 182 14.45 2.08 -1.09
C SER A 182 13.33 1.06 -1.31
N LEU A 183 13.54 0.04 -2.15
CA LEU A 183 12.53 -0.99 -2.36
C LEU A 183 12.46 -1.94 -1.16
N ILE A 184 13.60 -2.41 -0.66
CA ILE A 184 13.62 -3.33 0.47
C ILE A 184 13.07 -2.69 1.76
N GLU A 185 13.43 -1.43 2.03
CA GLU A 185 12.88 -0.66 3.17
C GLU A 185 11.37 -0.55 3.05
N ARG A 186 10.87 -0.30 1.83
CA ARG A 186 9.45 -0.15 1.59
C ARG A 186 8.69 -1.47 1.76
N ILE A 187 9.24 -2.59 1.30
CA ILE A 187 8.66 -3.93 1.52
C ILE A 187 8.68 -4.30 3.02
N GLN A 188 9.71 -3.86 3.76
CA GLN A 188 9.79 -4.04 5.22
C GLN A 188 8.73 -3.20 5.96
N ASP A 189 8.59 -1.93 5.62
CA ASP A 189 7.56 -1.03 6.16
C ASP A 189 6.14 -1.50 5.83
N ALA A 190 6.00 -2.20 4.71
CA ALA A 190 4.77 -2.86 4.32
C ALA A 190 4.38 -4.04 5.21
N GLU A 191 5.33 -4.54 6.01
CA GLU A 191 5.20 -5.76 6.79
C GLU A 191 4.68 -6.92 5.94
N LEU A 192 5.33 -7.18 4.78
CA LEU A 192 4.93 -8.22 3.81
C LEU A 192 4.38 -9.53 4.45
N PRO A 193 5.02 -10.11 5.49
CA PRO A 193 4.51 -11.33 6.13
C PRO A 193 3.16 -11.22 6.86
N LYS A 194 2.75 -10.01 7.24
CA LYS A 194 1.49 -9.73 7.94
C LYS A 194 0.35 -9.31 7.02
N MET A 195 0.64 -9.07 5.74
CA MET A 195 -0.38 -8.74 4.75
C MET A 195 -1.29 -9.93 4.46
N ASP A 196 -2.48 -9.65 3.93
CA ASP A 196 -3.31 -10.68 3.31
C ASP A 196 -2.54 -11.38 2.16
N PRO A 197 -2.63 -12.72 2.04
CA PRO A 197 -2.06 -13.51 0.93
C PRO A 197 -2.24 -12.89 -0.46
N LYS A 198 -3.41 -12.32 -0.74
CA LYS A 198 -3.70 -11.69 -2.02
C LYS A 198 -2.80 -10.47 -2.27
N HIS A 199 -2.66 -9.58 -1.28
CA HIS A 199 -1.80 -8.40 -1.41
C HIS A 199 -0.32 -8.78 -1.50
N GLN A 200 0.13 -9.82 -0.78
CA GLN A 200 1.50 -10.33 -0.92
C GLN A 200 1.78 -10.72 -2.37
N ARG A 201 0.83 -11.42 -3.00
CA ARG A 201 0.92 -11.86 -4.40
C ARG A 201 0.90 -10.68 -5.37
N GLU A 202 -0.02 -9.73 -5.19
CA GLU A 202 -0.12 -8.53 -6.03
C GLU A 202 1.16 -7.68 -5.99
N VAL A 203 1.78 -7.53 -4.81
CA VAL A 203 3.08 -6.87 -4.67
C VAL A 203 4.17 -7.65 -5.43
N GLY A 204 4.21 -8.97 -5.31
CA GLY A 204 5.15 -9.82 -6.05
C GLY A 204 5.03 -9.66 -7.57
N VAL A 205 3.79 -9.65 -8.10
CA VAL A 205 3.52 -9.41 -9.52
C VAL A 205 4.00 -8.02 -9.94
N ALA A 206 3.71 -7.00 -9.14
CA ALA A 206 4.11 -5.62 -9.45
C ALA A 206 5.64 -5.46 -9.47
N VAL A 207 6.35 -6.08 -8.51
CA VAL A 207 7.81 -6.09 -8.46
C VAL A 207 8.38 -6.76 -9.70
N ALA A 208 7.91 -7.95 -10.06
CA ALA A 208 8.40 -8.68 -11.22
C ALA A 208 8.17 -7.92 -12.53
N ARG A 209 6.97 -7.38 -12.76
CA ARG A 209 6.67 -6.58 -13.96
C ARG A 209 7.53 -5.33 -14.07
N ARG A 210 7.90 -4.72 -12.95
CA ARG A 210 8.83 -3.58 -12.93
C ARG A 210 10.28 -4.04 -13.15
N ALA A 211 10.66 -5.19 -12.60
CA ALA A 211 11.97 -5.80 -12.83
C ALA A 211 12.19 -6.16 -14.31
N MET A 212 11.13 -6.63 -15.00
CA MET A 212 11.12 -6.93 -16.43
C MET A 212 11.24 -5.68 -17.33
N GLN A 213 11.21 -4.47 -16.75
CA GLN A 213 11.54 -3.20 -17.44
C GLN A 213 13.01 -2.81 -17.26
N GLU A 214 13.89 -3.76 -16.94
CA GLU A 214 15.32 -3.53 -16.72
C GLU A 214 15.62 -2.49 -15.63
N THR A 215 14.73 -2.37 -14.65
CA THR A 215 14.99 -1.54 -13.47
C THR A 215 15.92 -2.28 -12.53
N PHE A 216 17.23 -2.11 -12.72
CA PHE A 216 18.29 -2.85 -11.99
C PHE A 216 18.08 -2.92 -10.47
N ILE A 217 17.67 -1.82 -9.83
CA ILE A 217 17.41 -1.81 -8.39
C ILE A 217 16.26 -2.75 -8.01
N VAL A 218 15.20 -2.79 -8.82
CA VAL A 218 14.04 -3.66 -8.55
C VAL A 218 14.37 -5.13 -8.85
N GLN A 219 15.19 -5.40 -9.88
CA GLN A 219 15.74 -6.73 -10.14
C GLN A 219 16.55 -7.24 -8.92
N GLN A 220 17.51 -6.44 -8.45
CA GLN A 220 18.41 -6.81 -7.35
C GLN A 220 17.69 -6.95 -6.00
N GLU A 221 16.87 -5.97 -5.63
CA GLU A 221 16.25 -5.91 -4.30
C GLU A 221 14.95 -6.71 -4.20
N GLY A 222 14.17 -6.78 -5.27
CA GLY A 222 12.85 -7.40 -5.27
C GLY A 222 12.83 -8.86 -5.75
N VAL A 223 13.70 -9.22 -6.70
CA VAL A 223 13.69 -10.54 -7.35
C VAL A 223 14.91 -11.36 -6.92
N GLU A 224 16.13 -10.88 -7.19
CA GLU A 224 17.36 -11.63 -6.88
C GLU A 224 17.55 -11.85 -5.38
N SER A 225 17.24 -10.84 -4.55
CA SER A 225 17.32 -10.98 -3.09
C SER A 225 16.28 -11.95 -2.54
N CYS A 226 15.14 -12.10 -3.23
CA CYS A 226 14.15 -13.14 -2.93
C CYS A 226 14.66 -14.52 -3.37
N ALA A 227 15.21 -14.63 -4.58
CA ALA A 227 15.76 -15.87 -5.15
C ALA A 227 16.92 -16.44 -4.32
N ARG A 228 17.79 -15.57 -3.76
CA ARG A 228 18.91 -15.98 -2.89
C ARG A 228 18.49 -16.51 -1.52
N SER A 229 17.24 -16.28 -1.11
CA SER A 229 16.73 -16.71 0.20
C SER A 229 15.92 -17.97 0.07
N VAL A 230 16.17 -18.96 0.94
CA VAL A 230 15.33 -20.15 1.11
C VAL A 230 14.24 -19.97 2.16
N SER A 231 14.28 -18.86 2.93
CA SER A 231 13.31 -18.63 4.01
C SER A 231 12.02 -18.00 3.49
N LEU A 232 10.89 -18.58 3.90
CA LEU A 232 9.55 -18.04 3.65
C LEU A 232 9.08 -17.04 4.71
N LYS A 233 9.91 -16.71 5.72
CA LYS A 233 9.54 -15.82 6.84
C LYS A 233 9.36 -14.36 6.40
N PHE A 234 10.18 -13.90 5.46
CA PHE A 234 10.12 -12.53 4.94
C PHE A 234 9.59 -12.53 3.51
N TRP A 235 10.26 -13.27 2.62
CA TRP A 235 9.82 -13.52 1.25
C TRP A 235 8.78 -14.64 1.26
N THR A 236 7.53 -14.24 1.53
CA THR A 236 6.43 -15.18 1.69
C THR A 236 6.16 -15.98 0.42
N GLU A 237 5.50 -17.11 0.60
CA GLU A 237 5.07 -17.98 -0.49
C GLU A 237 4.31 -17.20 -1.57
N GLN A 238 3.29 -16.44 -1.17
CA GLN A 238 2.43 -15.72 -2.11
C GLN A 238 3.17 -14.61 -2.87
N TYR A 239 4.12 -13.93 -2.21
CA TYR A 239 5.00 -12.99 -2.90
C TYR A 239 5.83 -13.70 -3.98
N ARG A 240 6.42 -14.87 -3.68
CA ARG A 240 7.22 -15.66 -4.64
C ARG A 240 6.39 -16.14 -5.83
N LEU A 241 5.18 -16.65 -5.58
CA LEU A 241 4.24 -17.03 -6.65
C LEU A 241 3.93 -15.83 -7.53
N GLY A 242 3.65 -14.66 -6.93
CA GLY A 242 3.43 -13.41 -7.66
C GLY A 242 4.62 -12.99 -8.50
N VAL A 243 5.84 -13.05 -7.95
CA VAL A 243 7.08 -12.74 -8.68
C VAL A 243 7.24 -13.69 -9.87
N ALA A 244 7.14 -15.01 -9.65
CA ALA A 244 7.30 -15.99 -10.70
C ALA A 244 6.32 -15.79 -11.87
N THR A 245 5.04 -15.56 -11.58
CA THR A 245 4.04 -15.27 -12.63
C THR A 245 4.31 -13.93 -13.34
N GLY A 246 4.75 -12.91 -12.60
CA GLY A 246 5.02 -11.58 -13.15
C GLY A 246 6.25 -11.52 -14.06
N LEU A 247 7.22 -12.42 -13.89
CA LEU A 247 8.46 -12.47 -14.68
C LEU A 247 8.25 -12.92 -16.14
N PHE A 248 7.07 -13.45 -16.46
CA PHE A 248 6.65 -13.76 -17.84
C PHE A 248 5.84 -12.63 -18.47
N ARG A 249 5.83 -11.42 -17.88
CA ARG A 249 5.04 -10.29 -18.39
C ARG A 249 5.87 -9.02 -18.53
N ASP A 250 5.60 -8.30 -19.61
CA ASP A 250 6.22 -7.01 -19.87
C ASP A 250 5.50 -5.87 -19.11
N LYS A 251 5.91 -4.63 -19.40
CA LYS A 251 5.28 -3.43 -18.82
C LYS A 251 3.78 -3.31 -19.12
N SER A 252 3.36 -3.72 -20.31
CA SER A 252 1.98 -3.67 -20.78
C SER A 252 1.15 -4.79 -20.14
N GLY A 253 1.82 -5.80 -19.57
CA GLY A 253 1.20 -7.01 -19.04
C GLY A 253 1.10 -8.11 -20.08
N GLU A 254 1.66 -7.88 -21.27
CA GLU A 254 1.76 -8.85 -22.35
C GLU A 254 2.80 -9.91 -22.01
N LEU A 255 2.61 -11.10 -22.56
CA LEU A 255 3.56 -12.19 -22.36
C LEU A 255 4.93 -11.80 -22.93
N THR A 256 5.98 -11.97 -22.13
CA THR A 256 7.37 -11.84 -22.57
C THR A 256 8.18 -12.98 -21.96
N VAL A 257 9.11 -13.51 -22.74
CA VAL A 257 10.01 -14.57 -22.30
C VAL A 257 11.43 -14.13 -22.57
N ASN A 258 12.27 -14.14 -21.55
CA ASN A 258 13.71 -13.96 -21.68
C ASN A 258 14.42 -14.84 -20.67
N LYS A 259 15.71 -15.09 -20.88
CA LYS A 259 16.51 -15.96 -20.01
C LYS A 259 16.43 -15.55 -18.54
N TRP A 260 16.64 -14.27 -18.24
CA TRP A 260 16.69 -13.76 -16.87
C TRP A 260 15.38 -13.99 -16.10
N GLY A 261 14.24 -13.74 -16.75
CA GLY A 261 12.92 -13.94 -16.17
C GLY A 261 12.61 -15.41 -15.88
N VAL A 262 12.94 -16.31 -16.82
CA VAL A 262 12.77 -17.77 -16.61
C VAL A 262 13.66 -18.26 -15.47
N GLU A 263 14.94 -17.89 -15.48
CA GLU A 263 15.91 -18.26 -14.44
C GLU A 263 15.41 -17.85 -13.06
N HIS A 264 15.03 -16.58 -12.89
CA HIS A 264 14.63 -16.07 -11.59
C HIS A 264 13.24 -16.56 -11.17
N ALA A 265 12.33 -16.85 -12.10
CA ALA A 265 11.04 -17.47 -11.78
C ALA A 265 11.24 -18.84 -11.13
N LEU A 266 12.13 -19.66 -11.68
CA LEU A 266 12.45 -20.97 -11.10
C LEU A 266 13.14 -20.84 -9.74
N LEU A 267 14.11 -19.93 -9.62
CA LEU A 267 14.86 -19.73 -8.37
C LEU A 267 13.96 -19.22 -7.23
N VAL A 268 13.01 -18.31 -7.50
CA VAL A 268 12.10 -17.83 -6.44
C VAL A 268 11.09 -18.88 -6.00
N LEU A 269 10.71 -19.82 -6.89
CA LEU A 269 9.83 -20.95 -6.60
C LEU A 269 10.53 -22.12 -5.89
N ASN A 270 11.86 -22.14 -5.89
CA ASN A 270 12.66 -23.22 -5.30
C ASN A 270 12.25 -23.62 -3.85
N PRO A 271 11.96 -22.70 -2.91
CA PRO A 271 11.53 -23.06 -1.57
C PRO A 271 9.99 -23.20 -1.42
N VAL A 272 9.22 -23.16 -2.50
CA VAL A 272 7.74 -23.20 -2.48
C VAL A 272 7.22 -24.57 -2.89
N GLU A 273 6.26 -25.10 -2.12
CA GLU A 273 5.55 -26.36 -2.40
C GLU A 273 4.20 -26.08 -3.11
N ASN A 274 3.66 -27.09 -3.80
CA ASN A 274 2.36 -27.05 -4.48
C ASN A 274 2.27 -26.02 -5.61
N ILE A 275 3.38 -25.83 -6.35
CA ILE A 275 3.49 -24.86 -7.46
C ILE A 275 2.91 -25.35 -8.79
N ALA A 276 2.46 -26.61 -8.88
CA ALA A 276 2.02 -27.23 -10.12
C ALA A 276 0.92 -26.42 -10.85
N SER A 277 -0.03 -25.85 -10.10
CA SER A 277 -1.12 -25.05 -10.66
C SER A 277 -0.58 -23.76 -11.30
N GLU A 278 0.30 -23.05 -10.58
CA GLU A 278 0.94 -21.82 -11.03
C GLU A 278 1.84 -22.03 -12.24
N VAL A 279 2.72 -23.02 -12.20
CA VAL A 279 3.61 -23.35 -13.32
C VAL A 279 2.79 -23.78 -14.54
N GLY A 280 1.73 -24.57 -14.33
CA GLY A 280 0.81 -24.97 -15.39
C GLY A 280 -0.02 -23.82 -15.97
N GLU A 281 -0.27 -22.74 -15.22
CA GLU A 281 -0.87 -21.52 -15.78
C GLU A 281 0.11 -20.76 -16.68
N ILE A 282 1.36 -20.62 -16.24
CA ILE A 282 2.43 -20.01 -17.03
C ILE A 282 2.60 -20.77 -18.35
N ASP A 283 2.70 -22.10 -18.29
CA ASP A 283 2.82 -22.97 -19.46
C ASP A 283 1.65 -22.79 -20.45
N ARG A 284 0.41 -22.77 -19.95
CA ARG A 284 -0.77 -22.52 -20.78
C ARG A 284 -0.76 -21.14 -21.43
N LEU A 285 -0.24 -20.11 -20.75
CA LEU A 285 -0.10 -18.77 -21.33
C LEU A 285 0.94 -18.73 -22.44
N LEU A 286 2.06 -19.44 -22.27
CA LEU A 286 3.08 -19.60 -23.31
C LEU A 286 2.49 -20.28 -24.55
N LEU A 287 1.85 -21.44 -24.38
CA LEU A 287 1.28 -22.21 -25.49
C LEU A 287 0.22 -21.44 -26.29
N ARG A 288 -0.58 -20.59 -25.64
CA ARG A 288 -1.58 -19.73 -26.32
C ARG A 288 -0.95 -18.66 -27.20
N SER A 289 0.25 -18.22 -26.85
CA SER A 289 0.95 -17.11 -27.52
C SER A 289 2.02 -17.62 -28.48
N TRP A 290 2.27 -18.93 -28.50
CA TRP A 290 3.32 -19.55 -29.28
C TRP A 290 3.02 -19.55 -30.77
N SER A 291 4.00 -19.13 -31.57
CA SER A 291 4.02 -19.32 -33.02
C SER A 291 5.09 -20.37 -33.38
N PRO A 292 4.77 -21.38 -34.22
CA PRO A 292 5.74 -22.41 -34.64
C PRO A 292 6.98 -21.88 -35.37
N THR A 293 6.96 -20.61 -35.80
CA THR A 293 8.03 -19.99 -36.58
C THR A 293 9.11 -19.32 -35.74
N GLU A 294 8.86 -19.04 -34.47
CA GLU A 294 9.78 -18.29 -33.61
C GLU A 294 9.91 -18.95 -32.22
N PRO A 295 11.10 -19.45 -31.86
CA PRO A 295 11.33 -19.95 -30.51
C PRO A 295 11.30 -18.81 -29.50
N PHE A 296 10.81 -19.07 -28.28
CA PHE A 296 10.79 -18.06 -27.21
C PHE A 296 12.17 -17.57 -26.79
N LEU A 297 13.17 -18.45 -26.87
CA LEU A 297 14.54 -18.24 -26.44
C LEU A 297 15.49 -18.74 -27.51
N ASN A 298 16.66 -18.12 -27.62
CA ASN A 298 17.69 -18.60 -28.53
C ASN A 298 18.40 -19.85 -27.98
N ARG A 299 19.12 -20.57 -28.85
CA ARG A 299 19.79 -21.82 -28.48
C ARG A 299 20.81 -21.66 -27.33
N GLY A 300 21.52 -20.53 -27.27
CA GLY A 300 22.48 -20.25 -26.20
C GLY A 300 21.78 -20.08 -24.86
N GLU A 301 20.71 -19.30 -24.82
CA GLU A 301 19.88 -19.11 -23.62
C GLU A 301 19.31 -20.44 -23.10
N ASN A 302 18.83 -21.30 -24.00
CA ASN A 302 18.32 -22.62 -23.62
C ASN A 302 19.40 -23.52 -22.99
N ILE A 303 20.63 -23.46 -23.48
CA ILE A 303 21.75 -24.22 -22.89
C ILE A 303 22.06 -23.70 -21.48
N GLU A 304 22.09 -22.37 -21.31
CA GLU A 304 22.39 -21.75 -20.01
C GLU A 304 21.29 -21.98 -18.97
N LEU A 305 20.03 -22.10 -19.39
CA LEU A 305 18.91 -22.37 -18.49
C LEU A 305 18.85 -23.83 -18.00
N ALA A 306 19.53 -24.76 -18.67
CA ALA A 306 19.39 -26.16 -18.33
C ALA A 306 19.84 -26.50 -16.91
N GLU A 307 20.90 -25.87 -16.41
CA GLU A 307 21.35 -26.07 -15.03
C GLU A 307 20.31 -25.58 -14.02
N VAL A 308 19.62 -24.48 -14.33
CA VAL A 308 18.56 -23.92 -13.48
C VAL A 308 17.35 -24.84 -13.45
N PHE A 309 16.95 -25.41 -14.59
CA PHE A 309 15.91 -26.42 -14.66
C PHE A 309 16.28 -27.68 -13.89
N ASN A 310 17.52 -28.17 -14.05
CA ASN A 310 18.00 -29.33 -13.30
C ASN A 310 17.94 -29.10 -11.78
N LEU A 311 18.28 -27.90 -11.32
CA LEU A 311 18.16 -27.52 -9.91
C LEU A 311 16.69 -27.49 -9.46
N ALA A 312 15.79 -26.88 -10.25
CA ALA A 312 14.37 -26.81 -9.92
C ALA A 312 13.73 -28.21 -9.88
N GLU A 313 14.06 -29.08 -10.84
CA GLU A 313 13.58 -30.47 -10.86
C GLU A 313 14.10 -31.29 -9.66
N ALA A 314 15.32 -31.03 -9.21
CA ALA A 314 15.88 -31.72 -8.03
C ALA A 314 15.20 -31.30 -6.71
N SER A 315 14.66 -30.08 -6.65
CA SER A 315 14.02 -29.53 -5.47
C SER A 315 12.54 -29.92 -5.33
N HIS A 316 11.90 -30.33 -6.41
CA HIS A 316 10.44 -30.57 -6.47
C HIS A 316 10.11 -32.04 -6.75
N LYS A 317 8.91 -32.46 -6.39
CA LYS A 317 8.46 -33.86 -6.54
C LYS A 317 7.01 -33.91 -7.00
N GLY A 318 6.58 -35.08 -7.49
CA GLY A 318 5.19 -35.33 -7.84
C GLY A 318 4.68 -34.37 -8.93
N ASP A 319 3.60 -33.66 -8.64
CA ASP A 319 2.90 -32.80 -9.59
C ASP A 319 3.72 -31.55 -9.92
N ASP A 320 4.44 -31.01 -8.95
CA ASP A 320 5.29 -29.82 -9.14
C ASP A 320 6.45 -30.11 -10.10
N LEU A 321 7.10 -31.28 -9.94
CA LEU A 321 8.15 -31.74 -10.84
C LEU A 321 7.62 -31.88 -12.27
N ARG A 322 6.43 -32.50 -12.43
CA ARG A 322 5.80 -32.68 -13.75
C ARG A 322 5.48 -31.34 -14.41
N ALA A 323 5.03 -30.35 -13.63
CA ALA A 323 4.76 -29.01 -14.14
C ALA A 323 6.05 -28.31 -14.60
N ILE A 324 7.15 -28.39 -13.83
CA ILE A 324 8.45 -27.85 -14.23
C ILE A 324 8.96 -28.50 -15.51
N GLN A 325 8.86 -29.83 -15.62
CA GLN A 325 9.27 -30.58 -16.82
C GLN A 325 8.45 -30.18 -18.05
N THR A 326 7.14 -29.98 -17.89
CA THR A 326 6.27 -29.50 -18.98
C THR A 326 6.69 -28.10 -19.43
N LEU A 327 6.93 -27.19 -18.49
CA LEU A 327 7.42 -25.84 -18.81
C LEU A 327 8.78 -25.88 -19.54
N ARG A 328 9.68 -26.78 -19.12
CA ARG A 328 10.98 -26.99 -19.78
C ARG A 328 10.83 -27.36 -21.25
N GLU A 329 9.93 -28.31 -21.53
CA GLU A 329 9.61 -28.77 -22.88
C GLU A 329 9.04 -27.63 -23.73
N THR A 330 8.08 -26.88 -23.20
CA THR A 330 7.47 -25.73 -23.88
C THR A 330 8.48 -24.64 -24.25
N LEU A 331 9.49 -24.43 -23.40
CA LEU A 331 10.57 -23.47 -23.67
C LEU A 331 11.69 -24.04 -24.56
N GLY A 332 11.65 -25.33 -24.89
CA GLY A 332 12.67 -26.01 -25.71
C GLY A 332 14.03 -26.09 -25.02
N VAL A 333 14.06 -26.13 -23.69
CA VAL A 333 15.30 -26.24 -22.90
C VAL A 333 15.73 -27.72 -22.86
N PRO A 334 16.93 -28.06 -23.36
CA PRO A 334 17.34 -29.46 -23.48
C PRO A 334 17.51 -30.13 -22.11
N PRO A 335 17.16 -31.42 -21.95
CA PRO A 335 17.60 -32.23 -20.83
C PRO A 335 19.11 -32.44 -20.92
N PHE A 336 19.84 -32.15 -19.84
CA PHE A 336 21.28 -32.42 -19.74
C PHE A 336 21.55 -33.57 -18.80
#